data_AF-A0A928EEL5-F1
#
_entry.id   AF-A0A928EEL5-F1
#
_cell.length_a   1.000
_cell.length_b   1.000
_cell.length_c   1.000
_cell.angle_alpha   90.00
_cell.angle_beta   90.00
_cell.angle_gamma   90.00
#
_symmetry.space_group_name_H-M   'P 1'
#
loop_
_entity.id
_entity.type
_entity.pdbx_description
1 polymer ?
#
loop_
_entity_poly.entity_id
_entity_poly.type
_entity_poly.pdbx_seq_one_letter_code
_entity_poly.pdbx_strand_id
1 'polypeptide(L)'
;MSKLGYLAIAGVCAATIALAGCGGAQQATSSSAEQSASTAATESTAIDGGWSFAPLDEIHLSSDLGDIFARAAKGTDAEGYSPALVLATQVVAGTNYAFLCDSGNQSWHIVAVYNDLQGNASIISDEEIDIANVKIADAEKPGGDEDMVGAWEVVNPEEPGVVSEAAMLAFEKASKTYTGMNFDILAVLGTQAVAGTNYKVLCAGAQVTADPETEPSLYVVDVYEDLEGASEITDVSYFNLLGYINQ
;
A
#
# COMPACT_ATOMS: atom_id res chain seq x y z
N MET A 1 28.85 45.38 -6.36
CA MET A 1 28.34 46.60 -5.71
C MET A 1 28.13 47.67 -6.76
N SER A 2 26.88 47.94 -7.13
CA SER A 2 26.44 49.25 -7.67
C SER A 2 24.91 49.25 -7.72
N LYS A 3 24.33 49.90 -6.72
CA LYS A 3 22.92 50.30 -6.68
C LYS A 3 22.72 51.42 -7.70
N LEU A 4 21.60 51.40 -8.42
CA LEU A 4 21.03 52.60 -9.02
C LEU A 4 19.62 52.75 -8.44
N GLY A 5 19.45 53.74 -7.59
CA GLY A 5 18.15 54.30 -7.25
C GLY A 5 17.99 55.66 -7.93
N TYR A 6 16.75 56.13 -8.06
CA TYR A 6 16.35 57.56 -7.98
C TYR A 6 14.79 57.54 -7.91
N LEU A 7 14.18 57.93 -6.77
CA LEU A 7 13.72 59.28 -6.40
C LEU A 7 12.62 59.79 -7.36
N ALA A 8 11.34 59.90 -6.99
CA ALA A 8 10.67 60.77 -5.99
C ALA A 8 9.89 61.91 -6.68
N ILE A 9 8.82 62.38 -6.02
CA ILE A 9 8.08 63.68 -6.06
C ILE A 9 6.58 63.34 -5.87
N ALA A 10 5.93 63.51 -4.70
CA ALA A 10 5.67 64.67 -3.82
C ALA A 10 4.39 65.47 -4.18
N GLY A 11 3.59 65.80 -3.14
CA GLY A 11 2.50 66.80 -3.14
C GLY A 11 1.16 66.25 -2.63
N VAL A 12 0.85 66.19 -1.32
CA VAL A 12 0.33 67.24 -0.41
C VAL A 12 -1.05 67.78 -0.80
N CYS A 13 -2.08 67.56 0.05
CA CYS A 13 -2.86 68.61 0.74
C CYS A 13 -4.00 68.03 1.60
N ALA A 14 -4.17 68.63 2.78
CA ALA A 14 -5.08 68.25 3.85
C ALA A 14 -6.47 68.89 3.74
N ALA A 15 -7.47 68.29 4.39
CA ALA A 15 -8.50 69.01 5.17
C ALA A 15 -9.30 68.03 6.05
N THR A 16 -9.32 68.33 7.34
CA THR A 16 -10.10 67.71 8.42
C THR A 16 -11.52 68.28 8.47
N ILE A 17 -12.48 67.52 9.04
CA ILE A 17 -13.42 67.95 10.09
C ILE A 17 -14.05 66.70 10.72
N ALA A 18 -14.00 66.66 12.06
CA ALA A 18 -14.56 65.63 12.94
C ALA A 18 -16.04 65.89 13.25
N LEU A 19 -16.76 64.84 13.67
CA LEU A 19 -17.89 64.91 14.60
C LEU A 19 -18.07 63.57 15.33
N ALA A 20 -18.52 63.67 16.57
CA ALA A 20 -18.29 62.75 17.68
C ALA A 20 -19.29 61.59 17.81
N GLY A 21 -18.90 60.56 18.56
CA GLY A 21 -19.79 59.52 19.12
C GLY A 21 -19.02 58.50 19.96
N CYS A 22 -19.50 58.20 21.17
CA CYS A 22 -18.71 57.79 22.34
C CYS A 22 -18.54 56.28 22.58
N GLY A 23 -17.41 55.92 23.23
CA GLY A 23 -17.20 54.72 24.06
C GLY A 23 -16.75 53.46 23.31
N GLY A 24 -15.74 52.69 23.70
CA GLY A 24 -14.80 52.69 24.82
C GLY A 24 -13.99 51.37 24.76
N ALA A 25 -12.75 51.42 25.28
CA ALA A 25 -11.84 50.31 25.60
C ALA A 25 -11.12 49.53 24.47
N GLN A 26 -9.79 49.53 24.57
CA GLN A 26 -8.81 48.72 23.83
C GLN A 26 -8.81 47.26 24.29
N GLN A 27 -8.65 46.31 23.35
CA GLN A 27 -7.71 45.20 23.52
C GLN A 27 -7.30 44.61 22.16
N ALA A 28 -6.01 44.39 22.00
CA ALA A 28 -5.42 43.70 20.87
C ALA A 28 -5.56 42.18 21.05
N THR A 29 -6.03 41.45 20.04
CA THR A 29 -5.82 40.00 19.92
C THR A 29 -5.89 39.57 18.45
N SER A 30 -4.85 38.85 18.03
CA SER A 30 -4.74 38.11 16.77
C SER A 30 -5.89 37.11 16.59
N SER A 31 -6.37 36.92 15.36
CA SER A 31 -7.18 35.77 14.94
C SER A 31 -6.63 35.39 13.57
N SER A 32 -5.72 34.42 13.44
CA SER A 32 -6.01 32.97 13.40
C SER A 32 -7.32 32.69 12.68
N ALA A 33 -7.19 32.41 11.39
CA ALA A 33 -8.18 31.67 10.63
C ALA A 33 -7.60 30.26 10.50
N GLU A 34 -8.01 29.36 11.39
CA GLU A 34 -7.87 27.92 11.18
C GLU A 34 -8.83 27.55 10.06
N GLN A 35 -8.27 27.40 8.86
CA GLN A 35 -8.95 26.73 7.77
C GLN A 35 -8.75 25.23 7.98
N SER A 36 -9.75 24.59 8.58
CA SER A 36 -9.92 23.13 8.55
C SER A 36 -9.85 22.66 7.11
N ALA A 37 -8.72 22.09 6.72
CA ALA A 37 -8.65 21.21 5.57
C ALA A 37 -9.32 19.92 5.99
N SER A 38 -10.54 19.72 5.48
CA SER A 38 -11.21 18.42 5.44
C SER A 38 -10.39 17.53 4.50
N THR A 39 -9.48 16.73 5.06
CA THR A 39 -8.93 15.58 4.35
C THR A 39 -10.08 14.61 4.15
N ALA A 40 -10.47 14.38 2.90
CA ALA A 40 -11.29 13.22 2.58
C ALA A 40 -10.44 12.00 2.97
N ALA A 41 -10.83 11.34 4.06
CA ALA A 41 -10.25 10.06 4.40
C ALA A 41 -10.72 9.08 3.32
N THR A 42 -9.80 8.66 2.47
CA THR A 42 -10.00 7.42 1.72
C THR A 42 -10.24 6.33 2.75
N GLU A 43 -11.42 5.70 2.72
CA GLU A 43 -11.80 4.75 3.78
C GLU A 43 -10.82 3.58 3.77
N SER A 44 -10.09 3.44 4.88
CA SER A 44 -9.11 2.38 5.10
C SER A 44 -9.79 1.30 5.92
N THR A 45 -9.68 0.06 5.47
CA THR A 45 -10.46 -1.05 5.98
C THR A 45 -9.79 -1.58 7.25
N ALA A 46 -10.42 -1.40 8.41
CA ALA A 46 -9.82 -1.87 9.66
C ALA A 46 -9.65 -3.39 9.67
N ILE A 47 -8.47 -3.84 10.08
CA ILE A 47 -8.14 -5.22 10.40
C ILE A 47 -7.77 -5.33 11.89
N ASP A 48 -7.62 -6.55 12.41
CA ASP A 48 -7.39 -6.75 13.84
C ASP A 48 -6.07 -6.12 14.33
N GLY A 49 -6.03 -5.80 15.62
CA GLY A 49 -4.89 -5.11 16.24
C GLY A 49 -4.80 -3.62 15.90
N GLY A 50 -5.79 -3.01 15.23
CA GLY A 50 -5.80 -1.58 14.90
C GLY A 50 -5.03 -1.23 13.62
N TRP A 51 -4.64 -2.25 12.85
CA TRP A 51 -4.15 -2.08 11.50
C TRP A 51 -5.30 -1.77 10.54
N SER A 52 -5.01 -1.22 9.37
CA SER A 52 -5.99 -1.01 8.32
C SER A 52 -5.33 -1.15 6.95
N PHE A 53 -5.98 -1.82 5.99
CA PHE A 53 -5.41 -1.98 4.65
C PHE A 53 -5.20 -0.62 3.99
N ALA A 54 -4.10 -0.49 3.25
CA ALA A 54 -3.87 0.69 2.44
C ALA A 54 -4.95 0.74 1.34
N PRO A 55 -5.56 1.91 1.09
CA PRO A 55 -6.45 2.09 -0.06
C PRO A 55 -5.76 1.68 -1.37
N LEU A 56 -6.50 1.12 -2.32
CA LEU A 56 -5.90 0.60 -3.57
C LEU A 56 -5.22 1.68 -4.42
N ASP A 57 -5.66 2.92 -4.33
CA ASP A 57 -5.03 4.08 -4.98
C ASP A 57 -3.75 4.56 -4.25
N GLU A 58 -3.56 4.16 -3.00
CA GLU A 58 -2.39 4.49 -2.16
C GLU A 58 -1.46 3.29 -1.88
N ILE A 59 -1.82 2.08 -2.33
CA ILE A 59 -1.08 0.83 -2.08
C ILE A 59 0.29 0.81 -2.76
N HIS A 60 0.46 1.61 -3.81
CA HIS A 60 1.72 1.77 -4.54
C HIS A 60 2.69 2.67 -3.76
N LEU A 61 3.98 2.35 -3.82
CA LEU A 61 5.00 3.12 -3.11
C LEU A 61 5.13 4.56 -3.62
N SER A 62 4.87 5.49 -2.71
CA SER A 62 5.28 6.88 -2.87
C SER A 62 6.76 7.06 -2.51
N SER A 63 7.36 8.17 -2.97
CA SER A 63 8.74 8.53 -2.60
C SER A 63 8.91 8.63 -1.08
N ASP A 64 7.93 9.19 -0.38
CA ASP A 64 7.99 9.38 1.08
C ASP A 64 8.01 8.03 1.81
N LEU A 65 7.21 7.06 1.36
CA LEU A 65 7.20 5.71 1.91
C LEU A 65 8.49 4.95 1.61
N GLY A 66 9.04 5.11 0.40
CA GLY A 66 10.36 4.58 0.05
C GLY A 66 11.46 5.13 0.95
N ASP A 67 11.44 6.43 1.24
CA ASP A 67 12.41 7.06 2.14
C ASP A 67 12.24 6.60 3.60
N ILE A 68 11.01 6.36 4.06
CA ILE A 68 10.74 5.77 5.38
C ILE A 68 11.33 4.36 5.46
N PHE A 69 11.06 3.52 4.46
CA PHE A 69 11.60 2.17 4.39
C PHE A 69 13.13 2.19 4.39
N ALA A 70 13.75 2.99 3.52
CA ALA A 70 15.21 3.07 3.41
C ALA A 70 15.87 3.54 4.73
N ARG A 71 15.25 4.46 5.47
CA ARG A 71 15.73 4.85 6.81
C ARG A 71 15.68 3.70 7.81
N ALA A 72 14.59 2.93 7.80
CA ALA A 72 14.39 1.79 8.69
C ALA A 72 15.31 0.62 8.37
N ALA A 73 15.53 0.35 7.08
CA ALA A 73 16.30 -0.78 6.58
C ALA A 73 17.81 -0.61 6.74
N LYS A 74 18.31 0.62 6.86
CA LYS A 74 19.74 0.92 6.93
C LYS A 74 20.43 0.17 8.08
N GLY A 75 21.44 -0.63 7.75
CA GLY A 75 22.20 -1.43 8.71
C GLY A 75 21.48 -2.70 9.19
N THR A 76 20.40 -3.10 8.53
CA THR A 76 19.67 -4.35 8.76
C THR A 76 19.79 -5.29 7.55
N ASP A 77 19.30 -6.52 7.67
CA ASP A 77 19.28 -7.47 6.54
C ASP A 77 18.41 -6.99 5.38
N ALA A 78 17.43 -6.12 5.65
CA ALA A 78 16.54 -5.53 4.65
C ALA A 78 17.15 -4.33 3.91
N GLU A 79 18.40 -3.91 4.20
CA GLU A 79 19.05 -2.79 3.49
C GLU A 79 19.15 -3.02 1.97
N GLY A 80 19.17 -4.30 1.55
CA GLY A 80 19.16 -4.69 0.14
C GLY A 80 17.76 -4.91 -0.46
N TYR A 81 16.69 -4.77 0.33
CA TYR A 81 15.34 -5.08 -0.13
C TYR A 81 14.78 -3.94 -0.97
N SER A 82 13.99 -4.29 -1.97
CA SER A 82 13.21 -3.36 -2.77
C SER A 82 11.74 -3.45 -2.36
N PRO A 83 11.20 -2.47 -1.62
CA PRO A 83 9.78 -2.46 -1.31
C PRO A 83 8.99 -2.30 -2.63
N ALA A 84 7.89 -3.04 -2.76
CA ALA A 84 6.99 -3.02 -3.92
C ALA A 84 5.66 -2.32 -3.62
N LEU A 85 5.07 -2.60 -2.45
CA LEU A 85 3.76 -2.12 -2.04
C LEU A 85 3.73 -1.78 -0.56
N VAL A 86 2.86 -0.86 -0.15
CA VAL A 86 2.43 -0.70 1.24
C VAL A 86 1.06 -1.35 1.40
N LEU A 87 0.99 -2.48 2.12
CA LEU A 87 -0.25 -3.27 2.22
C LEU A 87 -1.20 -2.78 3.32
N ALA A 88 -0.65 -2.27 4.42
CA ALA A 88 -1.43 -1.80 5.55
C ALA A 88 -0.69 -0.75 6.39
N THR A 89 -1.44 0.00 7.16
CA THR A 89 -0.93 0.97 8.13
C THR A 89 -1.57 0.77 9.50
N GLN A 90 -0.91 1.25 10.56
CA GLN A 90 -1.47 1.29 11.91
C GLN A 90 -1.03 2.58 12.58
N VAL A 91 -1.99 3.35 13.09
CA VAL A 91 -1.71 4.59 13.82
C VAL A 91 -1.32 4.25 15.26
N VAL A 92 -0.13 4.71 15.66
CA VAL A 92 0.43 4.54 17.01
C VAL A 92 0.95 5.90 17.53
N ALA A 93 2.02 5.92 18.34
CA ALA A 93 2.77 7.16 18.61
C ALA A 93 3.66 7.57 17.41
N GLY A 94 3.05 7.60 16.23
CA GLY A 94 3.70 7.53 14.92
C GLY A 94 2.83 6.68 13.98
N THR A 95 3.44 6.03 13.01
CA THR A 95 2.74 5.14 12.08
C THR A 95 3.57 3.87 11.87
N ASN A 96 2.92 2.71 11.98
CA ASN A 96 3.48 1.46 11.46
C ASN A 96 2.99 1.24 10.03
N TYR A 97 3.85 0.70 9.17
CA TYR A 97 3.57 0.35 7.79
C TYR A 97 3.93 -1.13 7.58
N ALA A 98 3.12 -1.87 6.82
CA ALA A 98 3.45 -3.22 6.37
C ALA A 98 3.76 -3.18 4.88
N PHE A 99 5.00 -3.48 4.51
CA PHE A 99 5.48 -3.48 3.13
C PHE A 99 5.57 -4.89 2.58
N LEU A 100 5.20 -5.07 1.31
CA LEU A 100 5.65 -6.21 0.51
C LEU A 100 7.00 -5.84 -0.10
N CYS A 101 8.03 -6.67 0.11
CA CYS A 101 9.39 -6.41 -0.33
C CYS A 101 9.94 -7.57 -1.16
N ASP A 102 10.63 -7.27 -2.25
CA ASP A 102 11.55 -8.20 -2.90
C ASP A 102 12.90 -8.13 -2.17
N SER A 103 13.41 -9.27 -1.70
CA SER A 103 14.70 -9.33 -1.01
C SER A 103 15.91 -9.17 -1.94
N GLY A 104 15.70 -9.26 -3.26
CA GLY A 104 16.75 -9.34 -4.27
C GLY A 104 17.41 -10.72 -4.37
N ASN A 105 17.05 -11.66 -3.48
CA ASN A 105 17.58 -13.02 -3.41
C ASN A 105 16.53 -14.09 -3.75
N GLN A 106 15.54 -13.73 -4.57
CA GLN A 106 14.45 -14.64 -4.96
C GLN A 106 13.54 -15.02 -3.79
N SER A 107 13.17 -14.06 -2.94
CA SER A 107 12.15 -14.24 -1.91
C SER A 107 11.32 -12.97 -1.72
N TRP A 108 10.04 -13.16 -1.44
CA TRP A 108 9.14 -12.09 -1.03
C TRP A 108 9.10 -12.01 0.49
N HIS A 109 9.12 -10.81 1.04
CA HIS A 109 9.05 -10.57 2.47
C HIS A 109 7.91 -9.61 2.79
N ILE A 110 7.27 -9.83 3.94
CA ILE A 110 6.45 -8.82 4.59
C ILE A 110 7.31 -8.15 5.65
N VAL A 111 7.61 -6.88 5.46
CA VAL A 111 8.44 -6.08 6.37
C VAL A 111 7.57 -5.02 7.02
N ALA A 112 7.40 -5.10 8.33
CA ALA A 112 6.73 -4.06 9.08
C ALA A 112 7.74 -3.02 9.59
N VAL A 113 7.43 -1.74 9.42
CA VAL A 113 8.29 -0.60 9.76
C VAL A 113 7.52 0.35 10.66
N TYR A 114 8.11 0.72 11.79
CA TYR A 114 7.65 1.83 12.61
C TYR A 114 8.32 3.13 12.17
N ASN A 115 7.56 4.22 12.06
CA ASN A 115 8.04 5.58 11.86
C ASN A 115 7.46 6.51 12.92
N ASP A 116 8.32 7.14 13.72
CA ASP A 116 7.90 8.04 14.79
C ASP A 116 7.49 9.45 14.27
N LEU A 117 6.99 10.28 15.17
CA LEU A 117 6.58 11.65 14.86
C LEU A 117 7.76 12.61 14.57
N GLN A 118 9.01 12.16 14.75
CA GLN A 118 10.23 12.90 14.43
C GLN A 118 10.86 12.45 13.10
N GLY A 119 10.30 11.42 12.45
CA GLY A 119 10.78 10.86 11.19
C GLY A 119 11.87 9.79 11.33
N ASN A 120 12.16 9.33 12.56
CA ASN A 120 13.00 8.16 12.76
C ASN A 120 12.19 6.91 12.42
N ALA A 121 12.82 5.96 11.74
CA ALA A 121 12.18 4.72 11.34
C ALA A 121 13.01 3.49 11.72
N SER A 122 12.34 2.38 12.00
CA SER A 122 12.96 1.11 12.37
C SER A 122 12.09 -0.07 11.93
N ILE A 123 12.73 -1.16 11.50
CA ILE A 123 12.02 -2.42 11.25
C ILE A 123 11.51 -2.98 12.57
N ILE A 124 10.24 -3.41 12.57
CA ILE A 124 9.58 -4.08 13.70
C ILE A 124 9.38 -5.58 13.45
N SER A 125 9.20 -5.99 12.18
CA SER A 125 9.23 -7.39 11.78
C SER A 125 9.70 -7.52 10.33
N ASP A 126 10.29 -8.67 10.02
CA ASP A 126 10.72 -9.07 8.68
C ASP A 126 10.49 -10.58 8.58
N GLU A 127 9.52 -10.98 7.75
CA GLU A 127 9.12 -12.37 7.60
C GLU A 127 9.01 -12.73 6.12
N GLU A 128 9.69 -13.80 5.73
CA GLU A 128 9.63 -14.38 4.38
C GLU A 128 8.24 -14.98 4.10
N ILE A 129 7.73 -14.75 2.90
CA ILE A 129 6.61 -15.48 2.33
C ILE A 129 7.16 -16.78 1.72
N ASP A 130 6.99 -17.89 2.45
CA ASP A 130 7.13 -19.22 1.86
C ASP A 130 6.02 -19.39 0.81
N ILE A 131 6.36 -19.25 -0.46
CA ILE A 131 5.40 -19.34 -1.57
C ILE A 131 4.73 -20.71 -1.66
N ALA A 132 5.35 -21.76 -1.13
CA ALA A 132 4.74 -23.09 -1.08
C ALA A 132 3.72 -23.19 0.08
N ASN A 133 3.87 -22.37 1.12
CA ASN A 133 3.05 -22.40 2.33
C ASN A 133 2.68 -20.99 2.82
N VAL A 134 2.02 -20.22 1.94
CA VAL A 134 1.60 -18.85 2.29
C VAL A 134 0.65 -18.90 3.49
N LYS A 135 0.83 -18.00 4.46
CA LYS A 135 -0.04 -17.93 5.65
C LYS A 135 -1.41 -17.43 5.22
N ILE A 136 -2.42 -18.28 5.40
CA ILE A 136 -3.82 -17.98 5.07
C ILE A 136 -4.70 -17.98 6.33
N ALA A 137 -5.80 -17.22 6.31
CA ALA A 137 -6.64 -17.02 7.49
C ALA A 137 -7.59 -18.20 7.78
N ASP A 138 -7.96 -18.98 6.76
CA ASP A 138 -8.80 -20.17 6.87
C ASP A 138 -7.97 -21.43 6.59
N ALA A 139 -7.58 -22.13 7.65
CA ALA A 139 -6.81 -23.39 7.56
C ALA A 139 -7.61 -24.58 7.00
N GLU A 140 -8.86 -24.38 6.56
CA GLU A 140 -9.65 -25.41 5.89
C GLU A 140 -9.50 -25.26 4.38
N LYS A 141 -8.34 -25.71 3.87
CA LYS A 141 -8.13 -26.00 2.46
C LYS A 141 -9.34 -26.79 1.91
N PRO A 142 -10.17 -26.24 1.01
CA PRO A 142 -11.11 -27.08 0.27
C PRO A 142 -10.25 -28.07 -0.51
N GLY A 143 -10.46 -29.36 -0.26
CA GLY A 143 -9.54 -30.44 -0.64
C GLY A 143 -8.91 -30.29 -2.02
N GLY A 144 -7.58 -30.29 -2.01
CA GLY A 144 -6.70 -30.36 -3.18
C GLY A 144 -5.35 -30.90 -2.75
N ASP A 145 -5.34 -32.06 -2.07
CA ASP A 145 -4.13 -32.88 -1.89
C ASP A 145 -3.91 -33.71 -3.15
N GLU A 146 -3.89 -33.04 -4.31
CA GLU A 146 -3.29 -33.62 -5.49
C GLU A 146 -1.80 -33.28 -5.37
N ASP A 147 -0.96 -34.31 -5.31
CA ASP A 147 0.49 -34.18 -5.31
C ASP A 147 0.93 -33.41 -6.57
N MET A 148 0.90 -32.07 -6.51
CA MET A 148 1.32 -31.21 -7.61
C MET A 148 2.83 -31.37 -7.78
N VAL A 149 3.21 -32.01 -8.89
CA VAL A 149 4.60 -32.30 -9.21
C VAL A 149 5.25 -31.03 -9.78
N GLY A 150 6.04 -30.33 -8.96
CA GLY A 150 6.85 -29.19 -9.38
C GLY A 150 7.25 -28.31 -8.20
N ALA A 151 8.48 -27.76 -8.20
CA ALA A 151 8.84 -26.75 -7.22
C ALA A 151 8.29 -25.39 -7.66
N TRP A 152 7.73 -24.62 -6.72
CA TRP A 152 7.43 -23.23 -6.97
C TRP A 152 8.72 -22.43 -7.11
N GLU A 153 8.75 -21.51 -8.06
CA GLU A 153 9.83 -20.55 -8.29
C GLU A 153 9.31 -19.15 -7.95
N VAL A 154 10.07 -18.39 -7.16
CA VAL A 154 9.74 -16.99 -6.88
C VAL A 154 9.90 -16.18 -8.16
N VAL A 155 8.85 -15.44 -8.52
CA VAL A 155 8.91 -14.49 -9.62
C VAL A 155 9.49 -13.20 -9.06
N ASN A 156 10.73 -12.90 -9.45
CA ASN A 156 11.32 -11.60 -9.21
C ASN A 156 10.82 -10.66 -10.30
N PRO A 157 10.14 -9.57 -9.94
CA PRO A 157 9.89 -8.55 -10.93
C PRO A 157 11.21 -7.78 -11.11
N GLU A 158 11.68 -7.60 -12.35
CA GLU A 158 12.86 -6.74 -12.60
C GLU A 158 12.61 -5.29 -12.14
N GLU A 159 11.34 -4.94 -11.85
CA GLU A 159 10.89 -3.72 -11.19
C GLU A 159 9.76 -4.05 -10.19
N PRO A 160 9.86 -3.69 -8.89
CA PRO A 160 8.84 -3.96 -7.88
C PRO A 160 7.43 -3.53 -8.35
N GLY A 161 6.51 -4.49 -8.49
CA GLY A 161 5.13 -4.24 -8.98
C GLY A 161 4.87 -4.60 -10.45
N VAL A 162 5.89 -5.01 -11.24
CA VAL A 162 5.67 -5.50 -12.61
C VAL A 162 5.27 -6.97 -12.61
N VAL A 163 3.96 -7.19 -12.74
CA VAL A 163 3.35 -8.49 -13.00
C VAL A 163 3.87 -8.99 -14.37
N SER A 164 4.33 -10.24 -14.47
CA SER A 164 4.78 -10.76 -15.77
C SER A 164 3.60 -10.75 -16.77
N GLU A 165 3.84 -10.34 -18.02
CA GLU A 165 2.77 -10.21 -19.02
C GLU A 165 1.99 -11.52 -19.20
N ALA A 166 2.68 -12.67 -19.09
CA ALA A 166 2.05 -13.98 -19.12
C ALA A 166 1.14 -14.23 -17.91
N ALA A 167 1.60 -13.94 -16.68
CA ALA A 167 0.78 -14.08 -15.48
C ALA A 167 -0.42 -13.13 -15.49
N MET A 168 -0.24 -11.87 -15.92
CA MET A 168 -1.33 -10.91 -16.12
C MET A 168 -2.38 -11.48 -17.07
N LEU A 169 -1.94 -11.97 -18.24
CA LEU A 169 -2.83 -12.46 -19.27
C LEU A 169 -3.59 -13.71 -18.80
N ALA A 170 -2.91 -14.65 -18.16
CA ALA A 170 -3.54 -15.84 -17.58
C ALA A 170 -4.58 -15.46 -16.52
N PHE A 171 -4.23 -14.54 -15.61
CA PHE A 171 -5.14 -14.05 -14.58
C PHE A 171 -6.34 -13.32 -15.17
N GLU A 172 -6.16 -12.46 -16.17
CA GLU A 172 -7.24 -11.77 -16.85
C GLU A 172 -8.22 -12.73 -17.55
N LYS A 173 -7.71 -13.81 -18.15
CA LYS A 173 -8.56 -14.84 -18.78
C LYS A 173 -9.37 -15.58 -17.71
N ALA A 174 -8.70 -15.99 -16.63
CA ALA A 174 -9.28 -16.76 -15.54
C ALA A 174 -10.33 -15.95 -14.74
N SER A 175 -10.02 -14.68 -14.42
CA SER A 175 -10.92 -13.81 -13.66
C SER A 175 -12.19 -13.43 -14.42
N LYS A 176 -12.18 -13.38 -15.76
CA LYS A 176 -13.39 -13.14 -16.59
C LYS A 176 -14.44 -14.24 -16.47
N THR A 177 -14.03 -15.47 -16.17
CA THR A 177 -14.94 -16.63 -16.02
C THR A 177 -15.25 -16.93 -14.56
N TYR A 178 -14.47 -16.40 -13.63
CA TYR A 178 -14.72 -16.53 -12.19
C TYR A 178 -15.92 -15.68 -11.76
N THR A 179 -16.70 -16.19 -10.82
CA THR A 179 -17.92 -15.52 -10.33
C THR A 179 -17.92 -15.44 -8.81
N GLY A 180 -18.49 -14.36 -8.26
CA GLY A 180 -18.62 -14.16 -6.81
C GLY A 180 -17.57 -13.22 -6.21
N MET A 181 -16.46 -12.95 -6.91
CA MET A 181 -15.43 -12.00 -6.47
C MET A 181 -14.82 -11.26 -7.67
N ASN A 182 -14.50 -9.99 -7.49
CA ASN A 182 -13.64 -9.22 -8.37
C ASN A 182 -12.25 -9.11 -7.75
N PHE A 183 -11.22 -9.09 -8.58
CA PHE A 183 -9.83 -9.01 -8.14
C PHE A 183 -9.07 -7.91 -8.88
N ASP A 184 -8.25 -7.19 -8.13
CA ASP A 184 -7.19 -6.32 -8.63
C ASP A 184 -5.83 -6.96 -8.28
N ILE A 185 -5.03 -7.26 -9.31
CA ILE A 185 -3.72 -7.86 -9.12
C ILE A 185 -2.78 -6.85 -8.44
N LEU A 186 -2.09 -7.30 -7.39
CA LEU A 186 -1.08 -6.51 -6.70
C LEU A 186 0.34 -7.00 -7.01
N ALA A 187 0.57 -8.31 -6.99
CA ALA A 187 1.88 -8.90 -7.30
C ALA A 187 1.78 -10.37 -7.73
N VAL A 188 2.72 -10.84 -8.56
CA VAL A 188 2.95 -12.29 -8.78
C VAL A 188 4.00 -12.74 -7.79
N LEU A 189 3.62 -13.65 -6.90
CA LEU A 189 4.53 -14.19 -5.88
C LEU A 189 5.43 -15.29 -6.46
N GLY A 190 4.87 -16.13 -7.33
CA GLY A 190 5.61 -17.25 -7.89
C GLY A 190 4.93 -17.93 -9.07
N THR A 191 5.72 -18.76 -9.74
CA THR A 191 5.30 -19.64 -10.84
C THR A 191 5.69 -21.08 -10.56
N GLN A 192 4.94 -22.03 -11.10
CA GLN A 192 5.29 -23.43 -11.05
C GLN A 192 5.01 -24.06 -12.42
N ALA A 193 6.06 -24.58 -13.05
CA ALA A 193 5.93 -25.29 -14.32
C ALA A 193 5.35 -26.69 -14.10
N VAL A 194 4.25 -26.99 -14.78
CA VAL A 194 3.54 -28.28 -14.75
C VAL A 194 3.24 -28.73 -16.19
N ALA A 195 2.13 -29.43 -16.45
CA ALA A 195 1.57 -29.58 -17.80
C ALA A 195 0.89 -28.27 -18.26
N GLY A 196 1.64 -27.17 -18.26
CA GLY A 196 1.14 -25.80 -18.25
C GLY A 196 1.93 -24.97 -17.23
N THR A 197 1.34 -23.90 -16.72
CA THR A 197 1.96 -23.05 -15.69
C THR A 197 0.94 -22.71 -14.63
N ASN A 198 1.30 -22.90 -13.36
CA ASN A 198 0.59 -22.32 -12.24
C ASN A 198 1.23 -20.97 -11.87
N TYR A 199 0.40 -20.00 -11.54
CA TYR A 199 0.78 -18.69 -11.03
C TYR A 199 0.17 -18.50 -9.64
N LYS A 200 0.96 -17.97 -8.70
CA LYS A 200 0.49 -17.58 -7.36
C LYS A 200 0.49 -16.06 -7.28
N VAL A 201 -0.68 -15.47 -7.09
CA VAL A 201 -0.89 -14.02 -7.26
C VAL A 201 -1.46 -13.43 -5.98
N LEU A 202 -0.82 -12.38 -5.44
CA LEU A 202 -1.40 -11.54 -4.40
C LEU A 202 -2.36 -10.54 -5.05
N CYS A 203 -3.60 -10.51 -4.57
CA CYS A 203 -4.66 -9.65 -5.10
C CYS A 203 -5.34 -8.88 -3.97
N ALA A 204 -5.90 -7.72 -4.31
CA ALA A 204 -7.02 -7.16 -3.58
C ALA A 204 -8.30 -7.77 -4.16
N GLY A 205 -9.21 -8.27 -3.31
CA GLY A 205 -10.44 -8.92 -3.73
C GLY A 205 -11.66 -8.36 -3.02
N ALA A 206 -12.76 -8.17 -3.75
CA ALA A 206 -14.04 -7.72 -3.20
C ALA A 206 -15.17 -8.64 -3.69
N GLN A 207 -16.06 -9.05 -2.78
CA GLN A 207 -17.19 -9.88 -3.18
C GLN A 207 -18.14 -9.12 -4.11
N VAL A 208 -18.66 -9.81 -5.12
CA VAL A 208 -19.68 -9.28 -6.03
C VAL A 208 -21.03 -9.36 -5.33
N THR A 209 -21.28 -8.47 -4.39
CA THR A 209 -22.56 -8.38 -3.67
C THR A 209 -23.45 -7.26 -4.24
N ALA A 210 -24.73 -7.24 -3.85
CA ALA A 210 -25.62 -6.12 -4.15
C ALA A 210 -25.31 -4.87 -3.30
N ASP A 211 -24.41 -5.00 -2.32
CA ASP A 211 -23.96 -3.95 -1.44
C ASP A 211 -22.61 -3.40 -1.95
N PRO A 212 -22.58 -2.17 -2.49
CA PRO A 212 -21.38 -1.60 -3.09
C PRO A 212 -20.27 -1.29 -2.07
N GLU A 213 -20.52 -1.42 -0.77
CA GLU A 213 -19.55 -1.11 0.30
C GLU A 213 -18.75 -2.34 0.77
N THR A 214 -18.68 -3.40 -0.05
CA THR A 214 -17.78 -4.52 0.28
C THR A 214 -16.33 -4.10 0.05
N GLU A 215 -15.70 -3.67 1.13
CA GLU A 215 -14.30 -3.29 1.19
C GLU A 215 -13.36 -4.43 0.74
N PRO A 216 -12.34 -4.14 -0.08
CA PRO A 216 -11.43 -5.17 -0.56
C PRO A 216 -10.56 -5.72 0.58
N SER A 217 -10.28 -7.01 0.52
CA SER A 217 -9.32 -7.70 1.39
C SER A 217 -8.17 -8.29 0.56
N LEU A 218 -7.07 -8.68 1.20
CA LEU A 218 -5.97 -9.34 0.52
C LEU A 218 -6.23 -10.84 0.35
N TYR A 219 -5.99 -11.34 -0.86
CA TYR A 219 -6.11 -12.75 -1.23
C TYR A 219 -4.86 -13.25 -1.93
N VAL A 220 -4.60 -14.53 -1.77
CA VAL A 220 -3.74 -15.30 -2.66
C VAL A 220 -4.64 -16.06 -3.61
N VAL A 221 -4.39 -15.91 -4.90
CA VAL A 221 -5.13 -16.57 -5.97
C VAL A 221 -4.17 -17.44 -6.76
N ASP A 222 -4.50 -18.72 -6.88
CA ASP A 222 -3.78 -19.64 -7.76
C ASP A 222 -4.49 -19.70 -9.11
N VAL A 223 -3.71 -19.49 -10.17
CA VAL A 223 -4.19 -19.50 -11.56
C VAL A 223 -3.41 -20.55 -12.33
N TYR A 224 -4.13 -21.46 -12.97
CA TYR A 224 -3.55 -22.42 -13.90
C TYR A 224 -3.73 -21.91 -15.34
N GLU A 225 -2.69 -22.00 -16.16
CA GLU A 225 -2.77 -21.87 -17.63
C GLU A 225 -2.26 -23.15 -18.29
N ASP A 226 -3.06 -23.73 -19.18
CA ASP A 226 -2.68 -24.92 -19.93
C ASP A 226 -1.74 -24.61 -21.12
N LEU A 227 -1.25 -25.66 -21.78
CA LEU A 227 -0.36 -25.50 -22.94
C LEU A 227 -1.04 -24.89 -24.18
N GLU A 228 -2.38 -24.82 -24.19
CA GLU A 228 -3.19 -24.21 -25.26
C GLU A 228 -3.54 -22.74 -24.95
N GLY A 229 -3.19 -22.27 -23.75
CA GLY A 229 -3.40 -20.90 -23.26
C GLY A 229 -4.79 -20.66 -22.67
N ALA A 230 -5.54 -21.70 -22.31
CA ALA A 230 -6.75 -21.56 -21.50
C ALA A 230 -6.36 -21.42 -20.03
N SER A 231 -7.08 -20.57 -19.27
CA SER A 231 -6.71 -20.26 -17.89
C SER A 231 -7.91 -20.33 -16.95
N GLU A 232 -7.67 -20.79 -15.72
CA GLU A 232 -8.69 -20.91 -14.67
C GLU A 232 -8.13 -20.56 -13.29
N ILE A 233 -8.98 -19.99 -12.43
CA ILE A 233 -8.66 -19.82 -11.00
C ILE A 233 -8.89 -21.17 -10.34
N THR A 234 -7.84 -21.73 -9.74
CA THR A 234 -7.87 -23.04 -9.09
C THR A 234 -8.01 -22.94 -7.57
N ASP A 235 -7.53 -21.86 -6.96
CA ASP A 235 -7.70 -21.58 -5.53
C ASP A 235 -7.84 -20.08 -5.26
N VAL A 236 -8.61 -19.74 -4.21
CA VAL A 236 -8.72 -18.39 -3.67
C VAL A 236 -8.70 -18.49 -2.15
N SER A 237 -7.68 -17.88 -1.54
CA SER A 237 -7.45 -17.96 -0.10
C SER A 237 -7.18 -16.57 0.50
N TYR A 238 -7.72 -16.29 1.70
CA TYR A 238 -7.45 -15.04 2.41
C TYR A 238 -5.99 -14.96 2.83
N PHE A 239 -5.27 -13.91 2.41
CA PHE A 239 -3.89 -13.67 2.83
C PHE A 239 -3.86 -13.17 4.28
N ASN A 240 -3.26 -13.95 5.18
CA ASN A 240 -3.18 -13.60 6.60
C ASN A 240 -2.01 -12.65 6.87
N LEU A 241 -2.19 -11.37 6.53
CA LEU A 241 -1.18 -10.33 6.76
C LEU A 241 -0.74 -10.25 8.22
N LEU A 242 -1.67 -10.41 9.17
CA LEU A 242 -1.37 -10.36 10.61
C LEU A 242 -0.43 -11.48 11.06
N GLY A 243 -0.50 -12.65 10.41
CA GLY A 243 0.42 -13.76 10.65
C GLY A 243 1.87 -13.45 10.25
N TYR A 244 2.11 -12.39 9.47
CA TYR A 244 3.45 -11.92 9.13
C TYR A 244 3.95 -10.77 10.02
N ILE A 245 3.04 -9.89 10.47
CA ILE A 245 3.45 -8.65 11.17
C ILE A 245 3.36 -8.69 12.70
N ASN A 246 2.62 -9.63 13.30
CA ASN A 246 2.42 -9.73 14.76
C ASN A 246 3.26 -10.86 15.41
N GLN A 247 4.48 -11.10 14.93
CA GLN A 247 5.38 -12.13 15.45
C GLN A 247 6.12 -11.68 16.72
#